data_AF-A0A4P5TVR0-F1
#
_entry.id   AF-A0A4P5TVR0-F1
#
_cell.length_a   1.000
_cell.length_b   1.000
_cell.length_c   1.000
_cell.angle_alpha   90.00
_cell.angle_beta   90.00
_cell.angle_gamma   90.00
#
_symmetry.space_group_name_H-M   'P 1'
#
loop_
_entity.id
_entity.type
_entity.pdbx_description
1 polymer ?
#
loop_
_entity_poly.entity_id
_entity_poly.type
_entity_poly.pdbx_seq_one_letter_code
_entity_poly.pdbx_strand_id
1 'polypeptide(L)'
;MIHLGMSGRLEILDKETPPKKHDHVDITFHNSKNILRYTDPRRFGSIFWIDGDIKDHFLISRLGPEPLESLFTGDYLFSKAQNKKSPIKNIIMDSHIVVGVGNIYASESLFKAGVIPNKLGKDTSLDECTKIVKHIKATLIKAIELGGSSLKDFYNVNGQSGYFQQTYNVYGMKGKPCRKCKSIIENMKIGQRSSFFCIKCQN
;
A
#
# COMPACT_ATOMS: atom_id res chain seq x y z
N MET A 1 19.36 -1.13 3.65
CA MET A 1 17.93 -1.10 3.27
C MET A 1 17.06 -1.50 4.47
N ILE A 2 15.97 -0.77 4.72
CA ILE A 2 15.01 -1.08 5.79
C ILE A 2 13.64 -1.33 5.16
N HIS A 3 13.01 -2.44 5.50
CA HIS A 3 11.62 -2.75 5.13
C HIS A 3 10.79 -2.86 6.41
N LEU A 4 9.70 -2.10 6.50
CA LEU A 4 8.91 -1.99 7.74
C LEU A 4 8.00 -3.21 8.00
N GLY A 5 7.75 -4.04 7.00
CA GLY A 5 6.79 -5.13 7.15
C GLY A 5 5.38 -4.60 7.38
N MET A 6 4.65 -5.16 8.34
CA MET A 6 3.27 -4.74 8.64
C MET A 6 3.12 -3.76 9.80
N SER A 7 4.04 -3.80 10.77
CA SER A 7 3.95 -3.04 12.02
C SER A 7 5.26 -2.35 12.40
N GLY A 8 6.26 -2.42 11.52
CA GLY A 8 7.49 -1.68 11.69
C GLY A 8 7.25 -0.19 11.54
N ARG A 9 7.95 0.59 12.34
CA ARG A 9 8.02 2.05 12.21
C ARG A 9 9.41 2.55 12.56
N LEU A 10 9.71 3.75 12.07
CA LEU A 10 10.94 4.47 12.32
C LEU A 10 10.61 5.80 12.98
N GLU A 11 11.27 6.07 14.10
CA GLU A 11 11.06 7.28 14.90
C GLU A 11 12.41 7.95 15.16
N ILE A 12 12.45 9.29 15.07
CA ILE A 12 13.59 10.08 15.54
C ILE A 12 13.32 10.45 16.99
N LEU A 13 14.18 10.00 17.90
CA LEU A 13 14.01 10.17 19.34
C LEU A 13 15.26 10.78 19.95
N ASP A 14 15.12 11.39 21.12
CA ASP A 14 16.29 11.74 21.94
C ASP A 14 17.00 10.45 22.40
N LYS A 15 18.34 10.45 22.40
CA LYS A 15 19.20 9.33 22.78
C LYS A 15 18.97 8.85 24.21
N GLU A 16 18.53 9.73 25.10
CA GLU A 16 18.16 9.40 26.48
C GLU A 16 16.80 8.69 26.58
N THR A 17 16.04 8.61 25.48
CA THR A 17 14.73 7.94 25.47
C THR A 17 14.89 6.43 25.70
N PRO A 18 14.38 5.88 26.82
CA PRO A 18 14.56 4.45 27.12
C PRO A 18 13.89 3.56 26.07
N PRO A 19 14.50 2.42 25.68
CA PRO A 19 13.88 1.47 24.77
C PRO A 19 12.67 0.77 25.42
N LYS A 20 11.64 0.51 24.61
CA LYS A 20 10.42 -0.23 24.97
C LYS A 20 10.49 -1.66 24.43
N LYS A 21 9.53 -2.50 24.87
CA LYS A 21 9.44 -3.95 24.55
C LYS A 21 9.64 -4.35 23.08
N HIS A 22 9.26 -3.49 22.15
CA HIS A 22 9.27 -3.80 20.71
C HIS A 22 10.30 -2.99 19.92
N ASP A 23 11.14 -2.24 20.62
CA ASP A 23 12.21 -1.44 20.02
C ASP A 23 13.40 -2.36 19.81
N HIS A 24 13.70 -2.67 18.54
CA HIS A 24 14.64 -3.75 18.21
C HIS A 24 16.00 -3.24 17.75
N VAL A 25 16.06 -2.06 17.13
CA VAL A 25 17.31 -1.51 16.58
C VAL A 25 17.34 0.00 16.78
N ASP A 26 18.45 0.49 17.34
CA ASP A 26 18.79 1.91 17.40
C ASP A 26 19.99 2.19 16.49
N ILE A 27 19.85 3.20 15.62
CA ILE A 27 20.94 3.74 14.81
C ILE A 27 21.33 5.08 15.45
N THR A 28 22.52 5.12 16.04
CA THR A 28 23.09 6.30 16.67
C THR A 28 23.91 7.11 15.67
N PHE A 29 23.77 8.43 15.70
CA PHE A 29 24.57 9.33 14.85
C PHE A 29 25.67 10.00 15.68
N HIS A 30 26.86 10.10 15.09
CA HIS A 30 27.99 10.77 15.73
C HIS A 30 27.65 12.23 16.04
N ASN A 31 27.96 12.69 17.25
CA ASN A 31 27.66 14.05 17.77
C ASN A 31 26.18 14.47 17.73
N SER A 32 25.24 13.52 17.64
CA SER A 32 23.80 13.80 17.70
C SER A 32 23.21 13.45 19.07
N LYS A 33 22.32 14.29 19.56
CA LYS A 33 21.41 13.94 20.67
C LYS A 33 20.25 13.06 20.23
N ASN A 34 20.04 12.92 18.92
CA ASN A 34 18.98 12.11 18.36
C ASN A 34 19.48 10.74 17.87
N ILE A 35 18.60 9.76 17.97
CA ILE A 35 18.74 8.39 17.42
C ILE A 35 17.59 8.12 16.44
N LEU A 36 17.83 7.19 15.50
CA LEU A 36 16.78 6.60 14.68
C LEU A 36 16.44 5.23 15.25
N ARG A 37 15.23 5.08 15.79
CA ARG A 37 14.77 3.84 16.42
C ARG A 37 13.82 3.10 15.51
N TYR A 38 14.04 1.80 15.34
CA TYR A 38 13.17 0.86 14.65
C TYR A 38 12.39 0.01 15.65
N THR A 39 11.07 0.14 15.63
CA THR A 39 10.14 -0.64 16.46
C THR A 39 9.29 -1.54 15.58
N ASP A 40 9.17 -2.82 15.91
CA ASP A 40 8.27 -3.74 15.18
C ASP A 40 7.65 -4.80 16.09
N PRO A 41 6.41 -4.60 16.56
CA PRO A 41 5.73 -5.56 17.43
C PRO A 41 5.60 -6.98 16.86
N ARG A 42 5.50 -7.13 15.53
CA ARG A 42 5.31 -8.43 14.87
C ARG A 42 6.59 -9.03 14.32
N ARG A 43 7.68 -8.26 14.27
CA ARG A 43 8.99 -8.68 13.75
C ARG A 43 8.91 -9.22 12.32
N PHE A 44 8.14 -8.54 11.46
CA PHE A 44 7.96 -8.87 10.05
C PHE A 44 8.77 -7.95 9.12
N GLY A 45 9.29 -6.83 9.63
CA GLY A 45 10.24 -6.03 8.88
C GLY A 45 11.66 -6.62 8.92
N SER A 46 12.56 -5.95 8.22
CA SER A 46 13.92 -6.42 8.00
C SER A 46 14.87 -5.25 7.76
N ILE A 47 16.10 -5.38 8.25
CA ILE A 47 17.19 -4.42 8.02
C ILE A 47 18.32 -5.20 7.36
N PHE A 48 18.66 -4.81 6.13
CA PHE A 48 19.75 -5.39 5.36
C PHE A 48 20.89 -4.38 5.22
N TRP A 49 22.10 -4.80 5.57
CA TRP A 49 23.30 -4.20 5.02
C TRP A 49 23.46 -4.73 3.59
N ILE A 50 23.70 -3.84 2.63
CA ILE A 50 23.83 -4.20 1.22
C ILE A 50 25.18 -3.68 0.74
N ASP A 51 26.00 -4.58 0.22
CA ASP A 51 27.23 -4.23 -0.49
C ASP A 51 26.92 -4.14 -1.99
N GLY A 52 27.52 -3.16 -2.69
CA GLY A 52 27.31 -2.95 -4.14
C GLY A 52 26.07 -2.13 -4.50
N ASP A 53 25.59 -2.26 -5.75
CA ASP A 53 24.41 -1.54 -6.24
C ASP A 53 23.13 -2.22 -5.72
N ILE A 54 22.26 -1.41 -5.09
CA ILE A 54 20.95 -1.84 -4.59
C ILE A 54 20.05 -2.42 -5.68
N LYS A 55 20.24 -2.02 -6.95
CA LYS A 55 19.46 -2.51 -8.09
C LYS A 55 19.67 -4.00 -8.36
N ASP A 56 20.82 -4.56 -7.98
CA ASP A 56 21.15 -5.97 -8.18
C ASP A 56 20.61 -6.85 -7.04
N HIS A 57 20.23 -6.24 -5.92
CA HIS A 57 19.73 -6.97 -4.76
C HIS A 57 18.43 -7.73 -5.10
N PHE A 58 18.33 -9.02 -4.74
CA PHE A 58 17.22 -9.90 -5.16
C PHE A 58 15.81 -9.43 -4.75
N LEU A 59 15.72 -8.62 -3.69
CA LEU A 59 14.46 -7.99 -3.24
C LEU A 59 14.04 -6.76 -4.07
N ILE A 60 14.95 -6.19 -4.86
CA ILE A 60 14.76 -4.96 -5.64
C ILE A 60 14.77 -5.25 -7.14
N SER A 61 15.67 -6.12 -7.61
CA SER A 61 15.92 -6.38 -9.03
C SER A 61 14.72 -6.91 -9.83
N ARG A 62 13.70 -7.42 -9.14
CA ARG A 62 12.48 -8.00 -9.75
C ARG A 62 11.22 -7.15 -9.51
N LEU A 63 11.37 -5.96 -8.92
CA LEU A 63 10.24 -5.07 -8.67
C LEU A 63 9.70 -4.50 -9.98
N GLY A 64 8.38 -4.30 -10.01
CA GLY A 64 7.70 -3.56 -11.07
C GLY A 64 7.97 -2.06 -11.00
N PRO A 65 7.44 -1.28 -11.95
CA PRO A 65 7.59 0.18 -11.97
C PRO A 65 6.98 0.83 -10.73
N GLU A 66 7.52 2.01 -10.38
CA GLU A 66 6.92 2.93 -9.43
C GLU A 66 5.55 3.43 -9.95
N PRO A 67 4.48 3.37 -9.13
CA PRO A 67 3.13 3.69 -9.59
C PRO A 67 2.96 5.15 -9.97
N LEU A 68 3.78 6.07 -9.45
CA LEU A 68 3.68 7.51 -9.73
C LEU A 68 4.51 7.95 -10.95
N GLU A 69 5.33 7.05 -11.51
CA GLU A 69 6.17 7.36 -12.66
C GLU A 69 5.44 7.15 -14.00
N SER A 70 6.09 7.56 -15.09
CA SER A 70 5.55 7.50 -16.45
C SER A 70 5.39 6.07 -16.97
N LEU A 71 6.21 5.12 -16.50
CA LEU A 71 6.17 3.72 -16.93
C LEU A 71 4.88 2.99 -16.54
N PHE A 72 4.23 3.39 -15.44
CA PHE A 72 2.97 2.79 -15.01
C PHE A 72 1.79 3.43 -15.74
N THR A 73 1.37 2.81 -16.85
CA THR A 73 0.27 3.26 -17.73
C THR A 73 -0.87 2.24 -17.83
N GLY A 74 -2.00 2.67 -18.40
CA GLY A 74 -3.13 1.77 -18.69
C GLY A 74 -2.74 0.62 -19.61
N ASP A 75 -2.01 0.90 -20.69
CA ASP A 75 -1.48 -0.11 -21.63
C ASP A 75 -0.54 -1.09 -20.94
N TYR A 76 0.35 -0.59 -20.08
CA TYR A 76 1.24 -1.44 -19.28
C TYR A 76 0.42 -2.40 -18.42
N LEU A 77 -0.52 -1.90 -17.62
CA LEU A 77 -1.34 -2.75 -16.75
C LEU A 77 -2.17 -3.76 -17.56
N PHE A 78 -2.76 -3.33 -18.67
CA PHE A 78 -3.51 -4.20 -19.56
C PHE A 78 -2.65 -5.34 -20.11
N SER A 79 -1.44 -5.04 -20.60
CA SER A 79 -0.50 -6.05 -21.10
C SER A 79 -0.13 -7.10 -20.02
N LYS A 80 -0.05 -6.68 -18.75
CA LYS A 80 0.24 -7.56 -17.61
C LYS A 80 -0.99 -8.34 -17.15
N ALA A 81 -2.20 -7.86 -17.39
CA ALA A 81 -3.44 -8.44 -16.89
C ALA A 81 -4.14 -9.37 -17.89
N GLN A 82 -4.11 -9.06 -19.19
CA GLN A 82 -4.96 -9.65 -20.23
C GLN A 82 -4.88 -11.18 -20.38
N ASN A 83 -3.81 -11.82 -19.91
CA ASN A 83 -3.63 -13.28 -19.97
C ASN A 83 -3.77 -13.96 -18.60
N LYS A 84 -4.09 -13.23 -17.55
CA LYS A 84 -4.13 -13.75 -16.17
C LYS A 84 -5.56 -14.09 -15.74
N LYS A 85 -5.74 -15.32 -15.25
CA LYS A 85 -6.98 -15.77 -14.58
C LYS A 85 -7.05 -15.35 -13.10
N SER A 86 -6.08 -14.58 -12.61
CA SER A 86 -6.12 -14.03 -11.26
C SER A 86 -7.00 -12.77 -11.21
N PRO A 87 -7.68 -12.51 -10.08
CA PRO A 87 -8.37 -11.26 -9.82
C PRO A 87 -7.50 -10.01 -10.04
N ILE A 88 -8.08 -8.95 -10.62
CA ILE A 88 -7.40 -7.68 -10.90
C ILE A 88 -6.83 -7.06 -9.62
N LYS A 89 -7.51 -7.22 -8.48
CA LYS A 89 -6.99 -6.79 -7.18
C LYS A 89 -5.68 -7.48 -6.82
N ASN A 90 -5.53 -8.77 -7.08
CA ASN A 90 -4.27 -9.47 -6.83
C ASN A 90 -3.17 -8.99 -7.77
N ILE A 91 -3.50 -8.71 -9.03
CA ILE A 91 -2.54 -8.26 -10.04
C ILE A 91 -1.94 -6.91 -9.65
N ILE A 92 -2.77 -5.94 -9.26
CA ILE A 92 -2.27 -4.61 -8.87
C ILE A 92 -1.58 -4.59 -7.50
N MET A 93 -1.72 -5.66 -6.71
CA MET A 93 -1.04 -5.81 -5.40
C MET A 93 0.23 -6.65 -5.48
N ASP A 94 0.58 -7.15 -6.67
CA ASP A 94 1.81 -7.88 -6.92
C ASP A 94 2.94 -6.88 -7.20
N SER A 95 3.94 -6.84 -6.31
CA SER A 95 5.07 -5.92 -6.41
C SER A 95 5.96 -6.16 -7.63
N HIS A 96 5.85 -7.31 -8.32
CA HIS A 96 6.50 -7.54 -9.61
C HIS A 96 5.75 -6.86 -10.77
N ILE A 97 4.48 -6.49 -10.58
CA ILE A 97 3.68 -5.77 -11.56
C ILE A 97 3.70 -4.28 -11.29
N VAL A 98 3.52 -3.86 -10.04
CA VAL A 98 3.62 -2.46 -9.61
C VAL A 98 3.88 -2.40 -8.12
N VAL A 99 4.84 -1.56 -7.70
CA VAL A 99 5.20 -1.43 -6.29
C VAL A 99 4.25 -0.49 -5.53
N GLY A 100 4.30 -0.50 -4.20
CA GLY A 100 3.61 0.47 -3.35
C GLY A 100 2.08 0.33 -3.22
N VAL A 101 1.42 -0.49 -4.03
CA VAL A 101 -0.04 -0.66 -3.99
C VAL A 101 -0.45 -1.74 -2.98
N GLY A 102 -0.61 -1.32 -1.72
CA GLY A 102 -1.10 -2.16 -0.63
C GLY A 102 -2.62 -2.42 -0.64
N ASN A 103 -3.10 -3.26 0.30
CA ASN A 103 -4.51 -3.71 0.37
C ASN A 103 -5.53 -2.56 0.45
N ILE A 104 -5.17 -1.48 1.17
CA ILE A 104 -5.98 -0.28 1.33
C ILE A 104 -6.14 0.41 -0.03
N TYR A 105 -5.00 0.81 -0.62
CA TYR A 105 -4.98 1.59 -1.85
C TYR A 105 -5.58 0.81 -3.02
N ALA A 106 -5.33 -0.50 -3.10
CA ALA A 106 -5.98 -1.36 -4.09
C ALA A 106 -7.52 -1.30 -3.99
N SER A 107 -8.07 -1.41 -2.77
CA SER A 107 -9.53 -1.40 -2.57
C SER A 107 -10.12 -0.02 -2.89
N GLU A 108 -9.48 1.06 -2.43
CA GLU A 108 -9.95 2.44 -2.69
C GLU A 108 -9.85 2.82 -4.17
N SER A 109 -8.76 2.43 -4.85
CA SER A 109 -8.56 2.74 -6.26
C SER A 109 -9.52 1.96 -7.16
N LEU A 110 -9.78 0.68 -6.87
CA LEU A 110 -10.77 -0.11 -7.60
C LEU A 110 -12.19 0.43 -7.41
N PHE A 111 -12.53 0.89 -6.20
CA PHE A 111 -13.81 1.57 -5.96
C PHE A 111 -13.96 2.83 -6.80
N LYS A 112 -12.94 3.69 -6.82
CA LYS A 112 -12.98 4.92 -7.63
C LYS A 112 -13.01 4.63 -9.13
N ALA A 113 -12.31 3.58 -9.58
CA ALA A 113 -12.33 3.12 -10.96
C ALA A 113 -13.65 2.44 -11.36
N GLY A 114 -14.48 2.06 -10.40
CA GLY A 114 -15.73 1.35 -10.67
C GLY A 114 -15.54 -0.10 -11.12
N VAL A 115 -14.43 -0.73 -10.74
CA VAL A 115 -14.09 -2.11 -11.14
C VAL A 115 -14.20 -3.04 -9.94
N ILE A 116 -14.93 -4.15 -10.07
CA ILE A 116 -15.10 -5.12 -8.99
C ILE A 116 -13.78 -5.87 -8.71
N PRO A 117 -13.36 -6.04 -7.44
CA PRO A 117 -12.00 -6.51 -7.14
C PRO A 117 -11.71 -7.95 -7.57
N ASN A 118 -12.74 -8.79 -7.70
CA ASN A 118 -12.63 -10.17 -8.16
C ASN A 118 -12.70 -10.33 -9.69
N LYS A 119 -12.87 -9.25 -10.45
CA LYS A 119 -12.81 -9.29 -11.92
C LYS A 119 -11.50 -9.92 -12.37
N LEU A 120 -11.53 -10.87 -13.29
CA LEU A 120 -10.31 -11.53 -13.74
C LEU A 120 -9.49 -10.56 -14.59
N GLY A 121 -8.16 -10.63 -14.48
CA GLY A 121 -7.27 -9.79 -15.28
C GLY A 121 -7.54 -9.91 -16.79
N LYS A 122 -7.75 -11.13 -17.26
CA LYS A 122 -8.10 -11.43 -18.66
C LYS A 122 -9.42 -10.81 -19.14
N ASP A 123 -10.33 -10.50 -18.21
CA ASP A 123 -11.65 -9.94 -18.51
C ASP A 123 -11.67 -8.42 -18.24
N THR A 124 -10.54 -7.82 -17.85
CA THR A 124 -10.40 -6.38 -17.56
C THR A 124 -9.97 -5.64 -18.83
N SER A 125 -10.80 -4.71 -19.30
CA SER A 125 -10.55 -3.98 -20.55
C SER A 125 -9.43 -2.94 -20.41
N LEU A 126 -8.90 -2.46 -21.54
CA LEU A 126 -7.90 -1.38 -21.55
C LEU A 126 -8.42 -0.08 -20.92
N ASP A 127 -9.70 0.27 -21.15
CA ASP A 127 -10.33 1.44 -20.53
C ASP A 127 -10.39 1.29 -19.00
N GLU A 128 -10.74 0.11 -18.51
CA GLU A 128 -10.74 -0.19 -17.08
C GLU A 128 -9.33 -0.13 -16.49
N CYS A 129 -8.33 -0.72 -17.15
CA CYS A 129 -6.93 -0.62 -16.74
C CYS A 129 -6.46 0.85 -16.68
N THR A 130 -6.86 1.66 -17.64
CA THR A 130 -6.56 3.10 -17.67
C THR A 130 -7.19 3.84 -16.49
N LYS A 131 -8.46 3.56 -16.17
CA LYS A 131 -9.16 4.11 -14.99
C LYS A 131 -8.49 3.64 -13.70
N ILE A 132 -8.14 2.37 -13.59
CA ILE A 132 -7.45 1.80 -12.42
C ILE A 132 -6.12 2.52 -12.19
N VAL A 133 -5.27 2.64 -13.20
CA VAL A 133 -3.96 3.32 -13.09
C VAL A 133 -4.14 4.78 -12.65
N LYS A 134 -5.06 5.51 -13.30
CA LYS A 134 -5.39 6.89 -12.91
C LYS A 134 -5.78 7.00 -11.44
N HIS A 135 -6.64 6.10 -10.96
CA HIS A 135 -7.10 6.12 -9.58
C HIS A 135 -6.11 5.54 -8.56
N ILE A 136 -5.17 4.69 -8.98
CA ILE A 136 -4.01 4.31 -8.16
C ILE A 136 -3.14 5.55 -7.92
N LYS A 137 -2.73 6.24 -8.98
CA LYS A 137 -1.91 7.46 -8.88
C LYS A 137 -2.57 8.50 -7.98
N ALA A 138 -3.84 8.84 -8.27
CA ALA A 138 -4.58 9.83 -7.48
C ALA A 138 -4.74 9.44 -6.00
N THR A 139 -4.99 8.16 -5.71
CA THR A 139 -5.12 7.67 -4.33
C THR A 139 -3.80 7.71 -3.59
N LEU A 140 -2.69 7.31 -4.23
CA LEU A 140 -1.36 7.33 -3.63
C LEU A 140 -0.85 8.75 -3.40
N ILE A 141 -1.01 9.65 -4.38
CA ILE A 141 -0.69 11.08 -4.22
C ILE A 141 -1.46 11.64 -3.02
N LYS A 142 -2.77 11.36 -2.96
CA LYS A 142 -3.59 11.86 -1.85
C LYS A 142 -3.17 11.28 -0.51
N ALA A 143 -2.73 10.02 -0.48
CA ALA A 143 -2.21 9.41 0.72
C ALA A 143 -0.90 10.07 1.16
N ILE A 144 0.02 10.34 0.24
CA ILE A 144 1.29 11.02 0.53
C ILE A 144 1.04 12.44 1.09
N GLU A 145 0.17 13.22 0.46
CA GLU A 145 -0.23 14.56 0.94
C GLU A 145 -0.79 14.55 2.37
N LEU A 146 -1.50 13.49 2.75
CA LEU A 146 -2.13 13.35 4.06
C LEU A 146 -1.24 12.61 5.08
N GLY A 147 0.04 12.41 4.78
CA GLY A 147 1.00 11.75 5.66
C GLY A 147 0.84 10.23 5.75
N GLY A 148 0.23 9.61 4.74
CA GLY A 148 -0.06 8.18 4.66
C GLY A 148 -1.29 7.76 5.45
N SER A 149 -1.46 6.44 5.60
CA SER A 149 -2.60 5.84 6.29
C SER A 149 -2.21 5.15 7.59
N SER A 150 -2.72 5.63 8.72
CA SER A 150 -2.34 5.14 10.05
C SER A 150 -3.08 3.91 10.53
N LEU A 151 -2.89 2.73 9.91
CA LEU A 151 -3.56 1.53 10.43
C LEU A 151 -2.92 1.08 11.74
N LYS A 152 -3.65 1.29 12.86
CA LYS A 152 -3.40 0.86 14.26
C LYS A 152 -2.03 1.18 14.88
N ASP A 153 -0.94 1.17 14.11
CA ASP A 153 0.45 1.30 14.58
C ASP A 153 1.34 2.17 13.64
N PHE A 154 0.79 2.74 12.56
CA PHE A 154 1.58 3.52 11.60
C PHE A 154 1.52 5.01 11.95
N TYR A 155 2.63 5.57 12.42
CA TYR A 155 2.79 6.98 12.76
C TYR A 155 3.78 7.62 11.78
N ASN A 156 3.62 8.90 11.49
CA ASN A 156 4.63 9.64 10.75
C ASN A 156 5.94 9.74 11.57
N VAL A 157 7.01 10.23 10.96
CA VAL A 157 8.34 10.38 11.61
C VAL A 157 8.32 11.25 12.88
N ASN A 158 7.25 12.02 13.09
CA ASN A 158 7.03 12.86 14.26
C ASN A 158 6.06 12.22 15.29
N GLY A 159 5.71 10.94 15.13
CA GLY A 159 4.82 10.21 16.04
C GLY A 159 3.33 10.57 15.91
N GLN A 160 2.90 11.27 14.85
CA GLN A 160 1.50 11.65 14.61
C GLN A 160 0.81 10.71 13.63
N SER A 161 -0.48 10.44 13.86
CA SER A 161 -1.32 9.65 12.96
C SER A 161 -1.58 10.39 11.64
N GLY A 162 -1.29 9.76 10.50
CA GLY A 162 -1.71 10.18 9.17
C GLY A 162 -3.23 10.15 9.00
N TYR A 163 -3.76 11.16 8.31
CA TYR A 163 -5.19 11.45 8.24
C TYR A 163 -5.93 10.70 7.12
N PHE A 164 -5.23 9.96 6.27
CA PHE A 164 -5.83 9.31 5.10
C PHE A 164 -6.98 8.35 5.45
N GLN A 165 -6.97 7.75 6.63
CA GLN A 165 -8.02 6.81 7.07
C GLN A 165 -9.41 7.44 7.12
N GLN A 166 -9.49 8.74 7.40
CA GLN A 166 -10.76 9.47 7.47
C GLN A 166 -11.41 9.57 6.07
N THR A 167 -10.62 9.37 5.02
CA THR A 167 -11.03 9.48 3.61
C THR A 167 -11.46 8.15 2.97
N TYR A 168 -11.40 7.03 3.70
CA TYR A 168 -11.77 5.72 3.15
C TYR A 168 -13.24 5.68 2.69
N ASN A 169 -13.43 5.21 1.46
CA ASN A 169 -14.75 5.01 0.86
C ASN A 169 -15.27 3.60 1.12
N VAL A 170 -14.40 2.59 1.00
CA VAL A 170 -14.76 1.18 1.11
C VAL A 170 -13.89 0.42 2.12
N TYR A 171 -12.61 0.75 2.24
CA TYR A 171 -11.70 -0.02 3.09
C TYR A 171 -12.11 0.02 4.57
N GLY A 172 -12.34 -1.15 5.18
CA GLY A 172 -12.81 -1.24 6.57
C GLY A 172 -14.24 -0.75 6.79
N MET A 173 -14.99 -0.47 5.72
CA MET A 173 -16.34 0.10 5.79
C MET A 173 -17.44 -0.97 5.60
N LYS A 174 -17.14 -2.26 5.73
CA LYS A 174 -18.12 -3.35 5.65
C LYS A 174 -19.36 -3.03 6.49
N GLY A 175 -20.55 -3.21 5.91
CA GLY A 175 -21.83 -2.99 6.60
C GLY A 175 -22.26 -1.52 6.67
N LYS A 176 -21.40 -0.57 6.27
CA LYS A 176 -21.76 0.85 6.19
C LYS A 176 -22.32 1.20 4.81
N PRO A 177 -23.16 2.24 4.69
CA PRO A 177 -23.66 2.70 3.40
C PRO A 177 -22.53 3.31 2.56
N CYS A 178 -22.50 2.97 1.28
CA CYS A 178 -21.61 3.57 0.30
C CYS A 178 -21.82 5.09 0.26
N ARG A 179 -20.72 5.86 0.30
CA ARG A 179 -20.80 7.32 0.25
C ARG A 179 -21.39 7.86 -1.07
N LYS A 180 -21.29 7.08 -2.16
CA LYS A 180 -21.78 7.45 -3.51
C LYS A 180 -23.24 7.04 -3.76
N CYS A 181 -23.60 5.78 -3.51
CA CYS A 181 -24.90 5.22 -3.91
C CYS A 181 -25.73 4.66 -2.75
N LYS A 182 -25.27 4.81 -1.49
CA LYS A 182 -25.93 4.35 -0.26
C LYS A 182 -26.13 2.84 -0.09
N SER A 183 -25.87 2.01 -1.10
CA SER A 183 -25.87 0.54 -0.94
C SER A 183 -24.82 0.10 0.09
N ILE A 184 -25.06 -1.02 0.75
CA ILE A 184 -24.14 -1.53 1.78
C ILE A 184 -22.80 -1.94 1.16
N ILE A 185 -21.71 -1.52 1.81
CA ILE A 185 -20.36 -1.98 1.46
C ILE A 185 -20.19 -3.43 1.90
N GLU A 186 -19.79 -4.25 0.95
CA GLU A 186 -19.55 -5.68 1.15
C GLU A 186 -18.07 -5.96 1.33
N ASN A 187 -17.77 -7.18 1.78
CA ASN A 187 -16.41 -7.67 1.77
C ASN A 187 -16.34 -9.12 1.28
N MET A 188 -15.22 -9.44 0.64
CA MET A 188 -14.86 -10.80 0.25
C MET A 188 -13.39 -11.07 0.55
N LYS A 189 -12.97 -12.33 0.49
CA LYS A 189 -11.57 -12.72 0.67
C LYS A 189 -10.95 -12.99 -0.71
N ILE A 190 -9.89 -12.27 -1.05
CA ILE A 190 -9.14 -12.47 -2.30
C ILE A 190 -7.67 -12.64 -1.93
N GLY A 191 -7.05 -13.76 -2.31
CA GLY A 191 -5.65 -14.05 -1.97
C GLY A 191 -5.37 -14.02 -0.46
N GLN A 192 -6.31 -14.55 0.33
CA GLN A 192 -6.32 -14.49 1.80
C GLN A 192 -6.40 -13.08 2.43
N ARG A 193 -6.60 -12.02 1.63
CA ARG A 193 -6.74 -10.64 2.09
C ARG A 193 -8.19 -10.17 2.01
N SER A 194 -8.64 -9.45 3.04
CA SER A 194 -9.96 -8.82 3.06
C SER A 194 -10.05 -7.74 1.97
N SER A 195 -11.11 -7.80 1.18
CA SER A 195 -11.38 -6.92 0.05
C SER A 195 -12.74 -6.29 0.20
N PHE A 196 -12.78 -4.97 0.26
CA PHE A 196 -14.00 -4.20 0.46
C PHE A 196 -14.41 -3.52 -0.84
N PHE A 197 -15.70 -3.54 -1.14
CA PHE A 197 -16.22 -3.03 -2.41
C PHE A 197 -17.70 -2.68 -2.29
N CYS A 198 -18.20 -1.93 -3.27
CA CYS A 198 -19.60 -1.56 -3.41
C CYS A 198 -20.19 -2.23 -4.65
N ILE A 199 -21.12 -3.17 -4.47
CA ILE A 199 -21.72 -3.95 -5.58
C ILE A 199 -22.48 -3.10 -6.61
N LYS A 200 -22.93 -1.89 -6.23
CA LYS A 200 -23.64 -0.98 -7.14
C LYS A 200 -22.71 0.00 -7.87
N CYS A 201 -21.55 0.30 -7.31
CA CYS A 201 -20.60 1.24 -7.90
C CYS A 201 -19.51 0.56 -8.72
N GLN A 202 -19.33 -0.75 -8.54
CA GLN A 202 -18.26 -1.53 -9.13
C GLN A 202 -18.84 -2.71 -9.91
N ASN A 203 -18.49 -2.79 -11.19
CA ASN A 203 -18.95 -3.82 -12.12
C ASN A 203 -17.81 -4.76 -12.53
#